data_AF-A0A5B8NBJ5-F1
#
_entry.id   AF-A0A5B8NBJ5-F1
#
_cell.length_a   1.000
_cell.length_b   1.000
_cell.length_c   1.000
_cell.angle_alpha   90.00
_cell.angle_beta   90.00
_cell.angle_gamma   90.00
#
_symmetry.space_group_name_H-M   'P 1'
#
loop_
_entity.id
_entity.type
_entity.pdbx_description
1 polymer ?
#
loop_
_entity_poly.entity_id
_entity_poly.type
_entity_poly.pdbx_seq_one_letter_code
_entity_poly.pdbx_strand_id
1 'polypeptide(L)'
;MDNLSHSVVGLAAGEFLHRSLFDEATPQQQRTRRRLLLFTGWAASNFPDLDLLLTPLLPAPLGYLLHHRGHTHTLLYALPQALLLWLLIRMLWPSARELLKQSVAARTGFLLMLALGFMLHLSMDFLNSYGLHPFHPFDSRWFYGDMVFIVEPVFWMAFGAPMIMLLPRRALKIGFMALLAGVPFYFAARGFLSWASYAALMSIAMATAVSQQRAGERGRRGLVLAMAVGLGFVAVQGMSSTRARENVAQALHGIDAESRLVDAAMTAFPSNPFCWAFVSVESKSANGSYRLRRGVVSIAPGIAPVAACPSSLWEESAHAHHAPGIVLTWEERGSLERLRRLKAENCFFEAWLRFARAPVVNEATVFDARYGTSTQGNFTAMALAHSGDRVCTEFIPRWDYPRADLLAAPAQAGRGH
;
A
#
# COMPACT_ATOMS: atom_id res chain seq x y z
N MET A 1 1.93 -10.57 2.03
CA MET A 1 2.14 -10.07 3.41
C MET A 1 1.20 -8.91 3.73
N ASP A 2 0.86 -8.05 2.76
CA ASP A 2 -0.15 -6.99 2.92
C ASP A 2 -1.51 -7.52 3.42
N ASN A 3 -1.96 -8.64 2.87
CA ASN A 3 -3.20 -9.34 3.27
C ASN A 3 -3.30 -9.65 4.77
N LEU A 4 -2.18 -9.74 5.50
CA LEU A 4 -2.22 -9.89 6.96
C LEU A 4 -2.76 -8.62 7.64
N SER A 5 -2.29 -7.44 7.21
CA SER A 5 -2.78 -6.16 7.70
C SER A 5 -4.28 -6.02 7.44
N HIS A 6 -4.69 -6.24 6.20
CA HIS A 6 -6.09 -6.22 5.77
C HIS A 6 -6.96 -7.18 6.60
N SER A 7 -6.48 -8.41 6.80
CA SER A 7 -7.17 -9.44 7.56
C SER A 7 -7.40 -9.04 9.02
N VAL A 8 -6.35 -8.57 9.70
CA VAL A 8 -6.42 -8.26 11.13
C VAL A 8 -7.29 -7.02 11.37
N VAL A 9 -7.18 -5.99 10.52
CA VAL A 9 -8.05 -4.80 10.57
C VAL A 9 -9.51 -5.17 10.30
N GLY A 10 -9.77 -5.98 9.25
CA GLY A 10 -11.11 -6.45 8.91
C GLY A 10 -11.77 -7.29 10.01
N LEU A 11 -11.00 -8.17 10.66
CA LEU A 11 -11.46 -8.94 11.82
C LEU A 11 -11.80 -8.04 13.02
N ALA A 12 -10.94 -7.05 13.33
CA ALA A 12 -11.19 -6.12 14.43
C ALA A 12 -12.42 -5.23 14.17
N ALA A 13 -12.62 -4.78 12.93
CA ALA A 13 -13.82 -4.05 12.52
C ALA A 13 -15.08 -4.91 12.66
N GLY A 14 -15.04 -6.18 12.23
CA GLY A 14 -16.14 -7.13 12.39
C GLY A 14 -16.51 -7.38 13.86
N GLU A 15 -15.51 -7.53 14.73
CA GLU A 15 -15.74 -7.67 16.18
C GLU A 15 -16.33 -6.39 16.78
N PHE A 16 -15.80 -5.22 16.40
CA PHE A 16 -16.29 -3.94 16.88
C PHE A 16 -17.76 -3.72 16.49
N LEU A 17 -18.11 -4.01 15.24
CA LEU A 17 -19.48 -3.90 14.75
C LEU A 17 -20.40 -4.90 15.44
N HIS A 18 -19.96 -6.15 15.65
CA HIS A 18 -20.72 -7.14 16.40
C HIS A 18 -21.11 -6.62 17.79
N ARG A 19 -20.16 -6.02 18.52
CA ARG A 19 -20.38 -5.46 19.86
C ARG A 19 -21.13 -4.13 19.89
N SER A 20 -21.39 -3.54 18.73
CA SER A 20 -22.07 -2.25 18.60
C SER A 20 -23.54 -2.37 18.21
N LEU A 21 -23.99 -3.59 17.90
CA LEU A 21 -25.38 -3.89 17.54
C LEU A 21 -26.13 -4.46 18.74
N PHE A 22 -27.45 -4.36 18.72
CA PHE A 22 -28.32 -4.99 19.71
C PHE A 22 -28.12 -6.51 19.76
N ASP A 23 -28.39 -7.09 20.93
CA ASP A 23 -28.29 -8.53 21.13
C ASP A 23 -29.34 -9.28 20.30
N GLU A 24 -28.93 -10.44 19.77
CA GLU A 24 -29.83 -11.36 19.11
C GLU A 24 -30.73 -12.08 20.12
N ALA A 25 -31.89 -12.54 19.67
CA ALA A 25 -32.89 -13.17 20.53
C ALA A 25 -32.37 -14.44 21.24
N THR A 26 -31.40 -15.15 20.63
CA THR A 26 -30.83 -16.37 21.20
C THR A 26 -29.29 -16.35 21.22
N PRO A 27 -28.65 -17.05 22.18
CA PRO A 27 -27.19 -17.19 22.20
C PRO A 27 -26.62 -17.82 20.93
N GLN A 28 -27.37 -18.70 20.25
CA GLN A 28 -26.94 -19.33 19.01
C GLN A 28 -26.93 -18.34 17.84
N GLN A 29 -27.96 -17.50 17.73
CA GLN A 29 -27.99 -16.42 16.74
C GLN A 29 -26.86 -15.40 17.02
N GLN A 30 -26.61 -15.05 18.28
CA GLN A 30 -25.51 -14.15 18.67
C GLN A 30 -24.15 -14.69 18.21
N ARG A 31 -23.86 -15.99 18.46
CA ARG A 31 -22.63 -16.65 17.99
C ARG A 31 -22.53 -16.68 16.46
N THR A 32 -23.65 -16.90 15.79
CA THR A 32 -23.72 -16.94 14.33
C THR A 32 -23.46 -15.55 13.74
N ARG A 33 -24.06 -14.48 14.29
CA ARG A 33 -23.80 -13.10 13.91
C ARG A 33 -22.33 -12.74 14.09
N ARG A 34 -21.73 -13.08 15.24
CA ARG A 34 -20.31 -12.80 15.49
C ARG A 34 -19.42 -13.42 14.41
N ARG A 35 -19.60 -14.72 14.13
CA ARG A 35 -18.83 -15.44 13.10
C ARG A 35 -19.05 -14.85 11.72
N LEU A 36 -20.29 -14.50 11.39
CA LEU A 36 -20.64 -13.87 10.13
C LEU A 36 -19.89 -12.54 9.96
N LEU A 37 -19.94 -11.64 10.95
CA LEU A 37 -19.30 -10.31 10.83
C LEU A 37 -17.77 -10.40 10.82
N LEU A 38 -17.17 -11.29 11.61
CA LEU A 38 -15.73 -11.56 11.52
C LEU A 38 -15.32 -12.07 10.14
N PHE A 39 -16.05 -13.06 9.62
CA PHE A 39 -15.77 -13.63 8.31
C PHE A 39 -15.99 -12.60 7.19
N THR A 40 -17.09 -11.86 7.21
CA THR A 40 -17.37 -10.80 6.22
C THR A 40 -16.30 -9.73 6.27
N GLY A 41 -15.89 -9.28 7.46
CA GLY A 41 -14.82 -8.28 7.59
C GLY A 41 -13.48 -8.78 7.06
N TRP A 42 -13.10 -10.01 7.39
CA TRP A 42 -11.90 -10.65 6.85
C TRP A 42 -11.97 -10.82 5.32
N ALA A 43 -13.06 -11.41 4.81
CA ALA A 43 -13.21 -11.74 3.40
C ALA A 43 -13.31 -10.49 2.53
N ALA A 44 -14.17 -9.53 2.88
CA ALA A 44 -14.33 -8.29 2.11
C ALA A 44 -13.05 -7.45 2.09
N SER A 45 -12.26 -7.47 3.17
CA SER A 45 -10.96 -6.75 3.21
C SER A 45 -9.86 -7.45 2.40
N ASN A 46 -10.09 -8.64 1.84
CA ASN A 46 -9.11 -9.37 1.02
C ASN A 46 -9.63 -9.73 -0.38
N PHE A 47 -10.93 -9.53 -0.63
CA PHE A 47 -11.58 -9.97 -1.85
C PHE A 47 -11.00 -9.33 -3.12
N PRO A 48 -10.62 -8.02 -3.13
CA PRO A 48 -10.02 -7.40 -4.31
C PRO A 48 -8.73 -8.08 -4.78
N ASP A 49 -7.91 -8.57 -3.85
CA ASP A 49 -6.64 -9.26 -4.15
C ASP A 49 -6.82 -10.68 -4.71
N LEU A 50 -8.06 -11.19 -4.85
CA LEU A 50 -8.29 -12.45 -5.56
C LEU A 50 -7.91 -12.35 -7.04
N ASP A 51 -7.70 -11.14 -7.58
CA ASP A 51 -7.08 -10.91 -8.88
C ASP A 51 -5.69 -11.56 -9.02
N LEU A 52 -4.96 -11.75 -7.91
CA LEU A 52 -3.66 -12.41 -7.89
C LEU A 52 -3.75 -13.88 -8.35
N LEU A 53 -4.91 -14.53 -8.19
CA LEU A 53 -5.13 -15.89 -8.71
C LEU A 53 -5.09 -15.95 -10.24
N LEU A 54 -5.39 -14.82 -10.91
CA LEU A 54 -5.38 -14.71 -12.37
C LEU A 54 -4.00 -14.30 -12.90
N THR A 55 -3.12 -13.75 -12.05
CA THR A 55 -1.79 -13.26 -12.46
C THR A 55 -0.97 -14.31 -13.21
N PRO A 56 -0.89 -15.59 -12.79
CA PRO A 56 -0.14 -16.62 -13.53
C PRO A 56 -0.68 -16.94 -14.92
N LEU A 57 -1.93 -16.56 -15.23
CA LEU A 57 -2.57 -16.77 -16.52
C LEU A 57 -2.32 -15.61 -17.50
N LEU A 58 -1.67 -14.53 -17.04
CA LEU A 58 -1.43 -13.31 -17.81
C LEU A 58 0.06 -13.17 -18.18
N PRO A 59 0.40 -12.54 -19.32
CA PRO A 59 1.80 -12.38 -19.74
C PRO A 59 2.63 -11.54 -18.76
N ALA A 60 3.74 -12.08 -18.25
CA ALA A 60 4.64 -11.34 -17.38
C ALA A 60 5.49 -10.31 -18.18
N PRO A 61 5.84 -9.14 -17.58
CA PRO A 61 5.39 -8.67 -16.26
C PRO A 61 4.03 -7.93 -16.31
N LEU A 62 3.53 -7.56 -17.50
CA LEU A 62 2.37 -6.68 -17.68
C LEU A 62 1.08 -7.21 -17.02
N GLY A 63 0.87 -8.52 -17.02
CA GLY A 63 -0.27 -9.17 -16.39
C GLY A 63 -0.43 -8.78 -14.93
N TYR A 64 0.65 -8.84 -14.15
CA TYR A 64 0.66 -8.37 -12.77
C TYR A 64 0.52 -6.85 -12.71
N LEU A 65 1.35 -6.12 -13.45
CA LEU A 65 1.46 -4.66 -13.34
C LEU A 65 0.17 -3.91 -13.70
N LEU A 66 -0.63 -4.44 -14.62
CA LEU A 66 -1.81 -3.76 -15.15
C LEU A 66 -3.12 -4.27 -14.56
N HIS A 67 -3.18 -5.50 -14.07
CA HIS A 67 -4.42 -6.08 -13.57
C HIS A 67 -4.49 -6.16 -12.05
N HIS A 68 -3.37 -6.41 -11.36
CA HIS A 68 -3.35 -6.31 -9.91
C HIS A 68 -3.42 -4.83 -9.50
N ARG A 69 -4.29 -4.51 -8.54
CA ARG A 69 -4.67 -3.13 -8.21
C ARG A 69 -5.34 -2.38 -9.37
N GLY A 70 -5.86 -3.13 -10.33
CA GLY A 70 -6.59 -2.65 -11.49
C GLY A 70 -8.09 -2.54 -11.20
N HIS A 71 -8.91 -3.22 -12.01
CA HIS A 71 -10.37 -3.10 -11.93
C HIS A 71 -10.95 -3.54 -10.58
N THR A 72 -10.41 -4.60 -9.98
CA THR A 72 -10.79 -5.12 -8.65
C THR A 72 -10.66 -4.10 -7.53
N HIS A 73 -9.76 -3.12 -7.68
CA HIS A 73 -9.48 -2.07 -6.70
C HIS A 73 -10.17 -0.74 -7.06
N THR A 74 -11.35 -0.81 -7.68
CA THR A 74 -12.21 0.35 -7.99
C THR A 74 -13.48 0.32 -7.15
N LEU A 75 -14.03 1.48 -6.81
CA LEU A 75 -15.30 1.59 -6.07
C LEU A 75 -16.46 0.95 -6.84
N LEU A 76 -16.47 1.08 -8.16
CA LEU A 76 -17.53 0.52 -9.01
C LEU A 76 -17.49 -1.01 -9.01
N TYR A 77 -16.31 -1.61 -9.17
CA TYR A 77 -16.17 -3.07 -9.20
C TYR A 77 -16.19 -3.70 -7.80
N ALA A 78 -16.17 -2.92 -6.72
CA ALA A 78 -16.49 -3.43 -5.39
C ALA A 78 -17.94 -3.97 -5.33
N LEU A 79 -18.87 -3.46 -6.15
CA LEU A 79 -20.27 -3.90 -6.19
C LEU A 79 -20.46 -5.36 -6.66
N PRO A 80 -19.96 -5.80 -7.84
CA PRO A 80 -20.07 -7.20 -8.24
C PRO A 80 -19.31 -8.14 -7.30
N GLN A 81 -18.19 -7.70 -6.71
CA GLN A 81 -17.45 -8.46 -5.71
C GLN A 81 -18.26 -8.65 -4.42
N ALA A 82 -18.89 -7.58 -3.92
CA ALA A 82 -19.78 -7.64 -2.77
C ALA A 82 -20.99 -8.54 -3.02
N LEU A 83 -21.59 -8.47 -4.22
CA LEU A 83 -22.67 -9.36 -4.62
C LEU A 83 -22.24 -10.82 -4.62
N LEU A 84 -21.07 -11.13 -5.20
CA LEU A 84 -20.53 -12.48 -5.23
C LEU A 84 -20.26 -13.01 -3.81
N LEU A 85 -19.62 -12.22 -2.95
CA LEU A 85 -19.38 -12.61 -1.55
C LEU A 85 -20.69 -12.87 -0.81
N TRP A 86 -21.72 -12.03 -1.00
CA TRP A 86 -23.04 -12.26 -0.44
C TRP A 86 -23.69 -13.56 -0.96
N LEU A 87 -23.62 -13.83 -2.27
CA LEU A 87 -24.14 -15.06 -2.86
C LEU A 87 -23.45 -16.30 -2.27
N LEU A 88 -22.12 -16.27 -2.15
CA LEU A 88 -21.33 -17.36 -1.56
C LEU A 88 -21.75 -17.61 -0.11
N ILE A 89 -21.88 -16.56 0.72
CA ILE A 89 -22.35 -16.69 2.10
C ILE A 89 -23.77 -17.27 2.14
N ARG A 90 -24.67 -16.79 1.27
CA ARG A 90 -26.05 -17.27 1.19
C ARG A 90 -26.13 -18.75 0.78
N MET A 91 -25.29 -19.20 -0.14
CA MET A 91 -25.30 -20.57 -0.66
C MET A 91 -24.60 -21.55 0.30
N LEU A 92 -23.43 -21.17 0.83
CA LEU A 92 -22.54 -22.09 1.55
C LEU A 92 -22.75 -22.06 3.07
N TRP A 93 -23.53 -21.11 3.60
CA TRP A 93 -23.72 -20.95 5.04
C TRP A 93 -25.21 -20.87 5.44
N PRO A 94 -25.91 -22.02 5.56
CA PRO A 94 -27.35 -22.06 5.82
C PRO A 94 -27.79 -21.32 7.09
N SER A 95 -27.01 -21.40 8.18
CA SER A 95 -27.34 -20.72 9.45
C SER A 95 -27.17 -19.20 9.37
N ALA A 96 -26.16 -18.69 8.65
CA ALA A 96 -26.03 -17.26 8.39
C ALA A 96 -27.17 -16.77 7.48
N ARG A 97 -27.51 -17.53 6.44
CA ARG A 97 -28.65 -17.24 5.57
C ARG A 97 -29.95 -17.11 6.36
N GLU A 98 -30.21 -18.03 7.29
CA GLU A 98 -31.44 -18.02 8.08
C GLU A 98 -31.46 -16.86 9.08
N LEU A 99 -30.34 -16.59 9.76
CA LEU A 99 -30.20 -15.42 10.63
C LEU A 99 -30.46 -14.10 9.88
N LEU A 100 -29.93 -13.97 8.66
CA LEU A 100 -30.14 -12.78 7.83
C LEU A 100 -31.61 -12.61 7.38
N LYS A 101 -32.45 -13.65 7.39
CA LYS A 101 -33.90 -13.45 7.14
C LYS A 101 -34.61 -12.94 8.39
N GLN A 102 -34.22 -13.43 9.56
CA GLN A 102 -34.95 -13.25 10.82
C GLN A 102 -34.54 -11.97 11.56
N SER A 103 -33.28 -11.55 11.48
CA SER A 103 -32.74 -10.44 12.29
C SER A 103 -32.44 -9.20 11.45
N VAL A 104 -33.03 -8.07 11.82
CA VAL A 104 -32.69 -6.75 11.24
C VAL A 104 -31.26 -6.36 11.63
N ALA A 105 -30.88 -6.56 12.90
CA ALA A 105 -29.55 -6.22 13.39
C ALA A 105 -28.44 -7.00 12.65
N ALA A 106 -28.66 -8.30 12.39
CA ALA A 106 -27.73 -9.11 11.60
C ALA A 106 -27.62 -8.64 10.15
N ARG A 107 -28.74 -8.30 9.50
CA ARG A 107 -28.75 -7.76 8.13
C ARG A 107 -28.01 -6.44 8.03
N THR A 108 -28.34 -5.49 8.90
CA THR A 108 -27.70 -4.18 8.94
C THR A 108 -26.21 -4.34 9.23
N GLY A 109 -25.83 -5.15 10.21
CA GLY A 109 -24.43 -5.45 10.51
C GLY A 109 -23.69 -6.06 9.32
N PHE A 110 -24.30 -7.03 8.63
CA PHE A 110 -23.69 -7.67 7.47
C PHE A 110 -23.46 -6.68 6.32
N LEU A 111 -24.47 -5.88 5.96
CA LEU A 111 -24.36 -4.89 4.89
C LEU A 111 -23.33 -3.81 5.21
N LEU A 112 -23.32 -3.32 6.45
CA LEU A 112 -22.32 -2.35 6.91
C LEU A 112 -20.92 -2.94 6.86
N MET A 113 -20.72 -4.19 7.32
CA MET A 113 -19.39 -4.82 7.28
C MET A 113 -18.94 -5.11 5.86
N LEU A 114 -19.86 -5.49 4.97
CA LEU A 114 -19.55 -5.73 3.56
C LEU A 114 -19.02 -4.44 2.93
N ALA A 115 -19.74 -3.32 3.08
CA ALA A 115 -19.30 -2.03 2.57
C ALA A 115 -17.99 -1.58 3.23
N LEU A 116 -17.90 -1.64 4.56
CA LEU A 116 -16.72 -1.22 5.31
C LEU A 116 -15.48 -2.05 4.96
N GLY A 117 -15.60 -3.36 4.75
CA GLY A 117 -14.46 -4.21 4.39
C GLY A 117 -13.82 -3.84 3.06
N PHE A 118 -14.64 -3.61 2.01
CA PHE A 118 -14.13 -3.13 0.72
C PHE A 118 -13.53 -1.72 0.85
N MET A 119 -14.16 -0.82 1.62
CA MET A 119 -13.61 0.51 1.83
C MET A 119 -12.28 0.47 2.61
N LEU A 120 -12.16 -0.41 3.60
CA LEU A 120 -10.91 -0.62 4.35
C LEU A 120 -9.80 -1.11 3.41
N HIS A 121 -10.08 -2.09 2.55
CA HIS A 121 -9.11 -2.59 1.59
C HIS A 121 -8.59 -1.48 0.68
N LEU A 122 -9.49 -0.76 -0.01
CA LEU A 122 -9.11 0.34 -0.90
C LEU A 122 -8.36 1.44 -0.14
N SER A 123 -8.84 1.80 1.05
CA SER A 123 -8.19 2.85 1.85
C SER A 123 -6.76 2.44 2.21
N MET A 124 -6.54 1.20 2.65
CA MET A 124 -5.22 0.69 3.04
C MET A 124 -4.28 0.57 1.84
N ASP A 125 -4.77 0.12 0.69
CA ASP A 125 -3.98 0.06 -0.54
C ASP A 125 -3.61 1.45 -1.07
N PHE A 126 -4.48 2.44 -0.88
CA PHE A 126 -4.17 3.84 -1.18
C PHE A 126 -3.03 4.39 -0.31
N LEU A 127 -2.86 3.97 0.95
CA LEU A 127 -1.87 4.56 1.86
C LEU A 127 -0.40 4.36 1.43
N ASN A 128 -0.09 3.43 0.53
CA ASN A 128 1.27 3.08 0.13
C ASN A 128 1.67 3.72 -1.22
N SER A 129 2.87 3.38 -1.72
CA SER A 129 3.47 3.97 -2.92
C SER A 129 3.18 3.25 -4.25
N TYR A 130 2.38 2.19 -4.21
CA TYR A 130 1.97 1.44 -5.40
C TYR A 130 0.72 2.05 -6.04
N GLY A 131 -0.16 2.64 -5.23
CA GLY A 131 -1.37 3.35 -5.67
C GLY A 131 -2.49 2.46 -6.19
N LEU A 132 -3.60 3.09 -6.57
CA LEU A 132 -4.80 2.47 -7.18
C LEU A 132 -5.64 3.49 -7.99
N HIS A 133 -6.71 3.04 -8.65
CA HIS A 133 -7.62 3.85 -9.50
C HIS A 133 -9.08 3.83 -8.99
N PRO A 134 -9.40 4.42 -7.82
CA PRO A 134 -10.64 4.11 -7.12
C PRO A 134 -11.90 4.54 -7.90
N PHE A 135 -11.76 5.51 -8.82
CA PHE A 135 -12.87 6.15 -9.54
C PHE A 135 -12.99 5.72 -11.02
N HIS A 136 -12.19 4.75 -11.47
CA HIS A 136 -12.32 4.22 -12.83
C HIS A 136 -13.73 3.60 -13.04
N PRO A 137 -14.39 3.81 -14.21
CA PRO A 137 -13.91 4.40 -15.47
C PRO A 137 -14.10 5.91 -15.62
N PHE A 138 -14.57 6.62 -14.59
CA PHE A 138 -14.81 8.06 -14.67
C PHE A 138 -13.52 8.88 -14.53
N ASP A 139 -12.56 8.37 -13.76
CA ASP A 139 -11.21 8.92 -13.62
C ASP A 139 -10.21 7.76 -13.51
N SER A 140 -9.33 7.65 -14.51
CA SER A 140 -8.36 6.56 -14.66
C SER A 140 -6.98 6.90 -14.09
N ARG A 141 -6.85 8.01 -13.36
CA ARG A 141 -5.59 8.41 -12.74
C ARG A 141 -5.20 7.47 -11.60
N TRP A 142 -3.89 7.33 -11.41
CA TRP A 142 -3.32 6.70 -10.21
C TRP A 142 -3.36 7.65 -9.03
N PHE A 143 -3.83 7.14 -7.90
CA PHE A 143 -3.81 7.81 -6.60
C PHE A 143 -2.81 7.10 -5.69
N TYR A 144 -1.84 7.86 -5.18
CA TYR A 144 -0.78 7.36 -4.29
C TYR A 144 -0.81 8.11 -2.98
N GLY A 145 -0.91 7.39 -1.86
CA GLY A 145 -0.76 7.96 -0.54
C GLY A 145 0.70 8.27 -0.24
N ASP A 146 1.61 7.35 -0.55
CA ASP A 146 3.02 7.41 -0.18
C ASP A 146 3.24 7.68 1.34
N MET A 147 2.42 7.10 2.22
CA MET A 147 2.42 7.39 3.66
C MET A 147 2.82 6.18 4.50
N VAL A 148 2.28 5.00 4.18
CA VAL A 148 2.41 3.81 5.02
C VAL A 148 3.13 2.72 4.25
N PHE A 149 4.01 2.00 4.95
CA PHE A 149 4.72 0.86 4.38
C PHE A 149 3.73 -0.28 4.09
N ILE A 150 3.91 -0.98 2.97
CA ILE A 150 2.97 -2.02 2.50
C ILE A 150 2.84 -3.20 3.48
N VAL A 151 3.85 -3.45 4.32
CA VAL A 151 3.81 -4.48 5.37
C VAL A 151 3.98 -3.80 6.73
N GLU A 152 2.95 -3.08 7.20
CA GLU A 152 3.04 -2.23 8.39
C GLU A 152 2.74 -2.97 9.72
N PRO A 153 3.74 -3.18 10.60
CA PRO A 153 3.54 -3.87 11.86
C PRO A 153 2.62 -3.14 12.85
N VAL A 154 2.47 -1.81 12.79
CA VAL A 154 1.58 -1.07 13.70
C VAL A 154 0.16 -1.62 13.63
N PHE A 155 -0.36 -1.95 12.44
CA PHE A 155 -1.69 -2.53 12.31
C PHE A 155 -1.77 -3.93 12.92
N TRP A 156 -0.72 -4.74 12.78
CA TRP A 156 -0.69 -6.06 13.40
C TRP A 156 -0.70 -5.97 14.91
N MET A 157 0.12 -5.09 15.50
CA MET A 157 0.21 -4.92 16.95
C MET A 157 -1.05 -4.30 17.53
N ALA A 158 -1.54 -3.21 16.92
CA ALA A 158 -2.69 -2.46 17.43
C ALA A 158 -3.97 -3.30 17.39
N PHE A 159 -4.26 -3.96 16.28
CA PHE A 159 -5.50 -4.71 16.08
C PHE A 159 -5.36 -6.20 16.42
N GLY A 160 -4.18 -6.79 16.24
CA GLY A 160 -3.96 -8.22 16.51
C GLY A 160 -3.94 -8.53 18.00
N ALA A 161 -3.26 -7.73 18.82
CA ALA A 161 -3.19 -7.96 20.26
C ALA A 161 -4.57 -8.04 20.95
N PRO A 162 -5.52 -7.09 20.76
CA PRO A 162 -6.85 -7.22 21.34
C PRO A 162 -7.61 -8.42 20.76
N MET A 163 -7.48 -8.74 19.48
CA MET A 163 -8.12 -9.93 18.89
C MET A 163 -7.60 -11.23 19.49
N ILE A 164 -6.30 -11.34 19.76
CA ILE A 164 -5.69 -12.50 20.43
C ILE A 164 -6.25 -12.65 21.86
N MET A 165 -6.47 -11.54 22.57
CA MET A 165 -7.04 -11.59 23.93
C MET A 165 -8.46 -12.19 23.97
N LEU A 166 -9.18 -12.24 22.84
CA LEU A 166 -10.51 -12.83 22.72
C LEU A 166 -10.50 -14.34 22.45
N LEU A 167 -9.33 -14.94 22.23
CA LEU A 167 -9.24 -16.38 22.02
C LEU A 167 -9.63 -17.13 23.32
N PRO A 168 -10.35 -18.26 23.23
CA PRO A 168 -10.80 -18.95 24.44
C PRO A 168 -9.66 -19.67 25.18
N ARG A 169 -8.65 -20.18 24.47
CA ARG A 169 -7.59 -21.03 25.03
C ARG A 169 -6.34 -20.24 25.35
N ARG A 170 -5.84 -20.33 26.59
CA ARG A 170 -4.60 -19.68 27.05
C ARG A 170 -3.39 -20.05 26.19
N ALA A 171 -3.25 -21.32 25.81
CA ALA A 171 -2.16 -21.77 24.95
C ALA A 171 -2.15 -21.05 23.59
N LEU A 172 -3.32 -20.84 22.97
CA LEU A 172 -3.43 -20.09 21.72
C LEU A 172 -3.06 -18.61 21.92
N LYS A 173 -3.49 -17.99 23.03
CA LYS A 173 -3.09 -16.61 23.34
C LYS A 173 -1.57 -16.48 23.42
N ILE A 174 -0.92 -17.38 24.16
CA ILE A 174 0.54 -17.38 24.32
C ILE A 174 1.22 -17.57 22.96
N GLY A 175 0.80 -18.55 22.17
CA GLY A 175 1.37 -18.82 20.85
C GLY A 175 1.25 -17.64 19.88
N PHE A 176 0.05 -17.05 19.76
CA PHE A 176 -0.15 -15.91 18.87
C PHE A 176 0.53 -14.63 19.38
N MET A 177 0.59 -14.38 20.69
CA MET A 177 1.35 -13.25 21.23
C MET A 177 2.85 -13.43 21.00
N ALA A 178 3.38 -14.66 21.14
CA ALA A 178 4.78 -14.97 20.85
C ALA A 178 5.09 -14.75 19.37
N LEU A 179 4.20 -15.14 18.46
CA LEU A 179 4.35 -14.84 17.03
C LEU A 179 4.30 -13.34 16.75
N LEU A 180 3.32 -12.65 17.34
CA LEU A 180 3.11 -11.21 17.17
C LEU A 180 4.30 -10.38 17.67
N ALA A 181 4.98 -10.83 18.74
CA ALA A 181 6.21 -10.21 19.24
C ALA A 181 7.48 -10.69 18.50
N GLY A 182 7.54 -11.96 18.12
CA GLY A 182 8.72 -12.61 17.54
C GLY A 182 9.00 -12.20 16.10
N VAL A 183 7.95 -11.97 15.29
CA VAL A 183 8.12 -11.55 13.89
C VAL A 183 8.75 -10.15 13.79
N PRO A 184 8.23 -9.10 14.46
CA PRO A 184 8.90 -7.79 14.48
C PRO A 184 10.29 -7.84 15.12
N PHE A 185 10.51 -8.70 16.12
CA PHE A 185 11.84 -8.90 16.71
C PHE A 185 12.84 -9.43 15.67
N TYR A 186 12.44 -10.43 14.89
CA TYR A 186 13.27 -10.95 13.80
C TYR A 186 13.61 -9.86 12.78
N PHE A 187 12.63 -9.06 12.36
CA PHE A 187 12.89 -7.94 11.43
C PHE A 187 13.80 -6.87 12.02
N ALA A 188 13.69 -6.60 13.33
CA ALA A 188 14.61 -5.69 14.02
C ALA A 188 16.04 -6.24 14.04
N ALA A 189 16.20 -7.52 14.40
CA ALA A 189 17.50 -8.20 14.42
C ALA A 189 18.15 -8.30 13.03
N ARG A 190 17.34 -8.29 11.96
CA ARG A 190 17.79 -8.33 10.56
C ARG A 190 17.93 -6.94 9.92
N GLY A 191 17.77 -5.84 10.68
CA GLY A 191 17.97 -4.47 10.19
C GLY A 191 16.83 -3.92 9.31
N PHE A 192 15.67 -4.59 9.26
CA PHE A 192 14.48 -4.12 8.52
C PHE A 192 13.57 -3.22 9.38
N LEU A 193 13.73 -3.26 10.70
CA LEU A 193 12.97 -2.48 11.67
C LEU A 193 13.95 -1.90 12.70
N SER A 194 13.72 -0.67 13.17
CA SER A 194 14.57 -0.11 14.23
C SER A 194 14.21 -0.72 15.59
N TRP A 195 15.17 -0.83 16.52
CA TRP A 195 14.88 -1.28 17.89
C TRP A 195 13.92 -0.34 18.62
N ALA A 196 13.98 0.97 18.33
CA ALA A 196 13.03 1.95 18.86
C ALA A 196 11.60 1.69 18.36
N SER A 197 11.44 1.43 17.05
CA SER A 197 10.16 1.02 16.46
C SER A 197 9.65 -0.27 17.08
N TYR A 198 10.51 -1.27 17.29
CA TYR A 198 10.14 -2.52 17.97
C TYR A 198 9.62 -2.27 19.41
N ALA A 199 10.31 -1.45 20.20
CA ALA A 199 9.87 -1.10 21.55
C ALA A 199 8.52 -0.36 21.57
N ALA A 200 8.31 0.56 20.63
CA ALA A 200 7.03 1.26 20.47
C ALA A 200 5.90 0.29 20.08
N LEU A 201 6.16 -0.65 19.17
CA LEU A 201 5.22 -1.70 18.76
C LEU A 201 4.81 -2.60 19.93
N MET A 202 5.76 -2.98 20.79
CA MET A 202 5.45 -3.77 22.00
C MET A 202 4.61 -2.97 22.99
N SER A 203 4.87 -1.67 23.12
CA SER A 203 4.08 -0.77 23.98
C SER A 203 2.64 -0.64 23.49
N ILE A 204 2.44 -0.49 22.17
CA ILE A 204 1.11 -0.47 21.53
C ILE A 204 0.36 -1.78 21.82
N ALA A 205 1.00 -2.92 21.54
CA ALA A 205 0.38 -4.23 21.75
C ALA A 205 0.01 -4.48 23.21
N MET A 206 0.88 -4.09 24.14
CA MET A 206 0.60 -4.19 25.58
C MET A 206 -0.58 -3.30 25.97
N ALA A 207 -0.61 -2.04 25.52
CA ALA A 207 -1.68 -1.11 25.84
C ALA A 207 -3.04 -1.58 25.31
N THR A 208 -3.11 -2.04 24.06
CA THR A 208 -4.36 -2.54 23.45
C THR A 208 -4.79 -3.88 24.06
N ALA A 209 -3.86 -4.78 24.37
CA ALA A 209 -4.15 -6.04 25.06
C ALA A 209 -4.70 -5.81 26.47
N VAL A 210 -4.05 -4.95 27.29
CA VAL A 210 -4.51 -4.62 28.64
C VAL A 210 -5.87 -3.92 28.61
N SER A 211 -6.06 -2.97 27.68
CA SER A 211 -7.37 -2.32 27.47
C SER A 211 -8.45 -3.34 27.13
N GLN A 212 -8.16 -4.30 26.24
CA GLN A 212 -9.11 -5.36 25.88
C GLN A 212 -9.39 -6.32 27.03
N GLN A 213 -8.38 -6.69 27.81
CA GLN A 213 -8.56 -7.55 28.99
C GLN A 213 -9.48 -6.87 30.01
N ARG A 214 -9.28 -5.57 30.28
CA ARG A 214 -10.13 -4.77 31.17
C ARG A 214 -11.54 -4.56 30.62
N ALA A 215 -11.69 -4.49 29.29
CA ALA A 215 -12.99 -4.32 28.64
C ALA A 215 -13.86 -5.60 28.67
N GLY A 216 -13.24 -6.77 28.83
CA GLY A 216 -13.92 -8.06 28.78
C GLY A 216 -14.48 -8.40 27.40
N GLU A 217 -15.27 -9.49 27.32
CA GLU A 217 -15.74 -10.04 26.05
C GLU A 217 -16.76 -9.16 25.32
N ARG A 218 -17.51 -8.33 26.06
CA ARG A 218 -18.53 -7.42 25.49
C ARG A 218 -18.04 -5.98 25.30
N GLY A 219 -16.96 -5.59 25.98
CA GLY A 219 -16.48 -4.21 25.93
C GLY A 219 -15.78 -3.87 24.62
N ARG A 220 -15.85 -2.60 24.21
CA ARG A 220 -15.26 -2.12 22.94
C ARG A 220 -13.96 -1.34 23.12
N ARG A 221 -13.56 -1.04 24.37
CA ARG A 221 -12.44 -0.11 24.68
C ARG A 221 -11.11 -0.52 24.03
N GLY A 222 -10.78 -1.81 24.01
CA GLY A 222 -9.56 -2.31 23.36
C GLY A 222 -9.56 -2.06 21.85
N LEU A 223 -10.68 -2.32 21.18
CA LEU A 223 -10.85 -2.11 19.73
C LEU A 223 -10.88 -0.62 19.36
N VAL A 224 -11.52 0.22 20.18
CA VAL A 224 -11.51 1.68 20.00
C VAL A 224 -10.10 2.24 20.15
N LEU A 225 -9.34 1.79 21.15
CA LEU A 225 -7.94 2.17 21.30
C LEU A 225 -7.10 1.73 20.10
N ALA A 226 -7.30 0.50 19.61
CA ALA A 226 -6.61 0.01 18.41
C ALA A 226 -6.90 0.90 17.18
N MET A 227 -8.17 1.27 16.97
CA MET A 227 -8.57 2.17 15.88
C MET A 227 -7.98 3.57 16.05
N ALA A 228 -7.97 4.11 17.26
CA ALA A 228 -7.34 5.40 17.55
C ALA A 228 -5.82 5.38 17.28
N VAL A 229 -5.13 4.32 17.68
CA VAL A 229 -3.69 4.13 17.38
C VAL A 229 -3.46 4.01 15.88
N GLY A 230 -4.26 3.20 15.17
CA GLY A 230 -4.14 3.03 13.72
C GLY A 230 -4.35 4.34 12.96
N LEU A 231 -5.44 5.07 13.26
CA LEU A 231 -5.73 6.36 12.63
C LEU A 231 -4.69 7.43 12.99
N GLY A 232 -4.27 7.48 14.26
CA GLY A 232 -3.21 8.39 14.72
C GLY A 232 -1.88 8.13 14.03
N PHE A 233 -1.51 6.85 13.84
CA PHE A 233 -0.33 6.47 13.09
C PHE A 233 -0.43 6.92 11.62
N VAL A 234 -1.54 6.66 10.94
CA VAL A 234 -1.75 7.12 9.56
C VAL A 234 -1.66 8.64 9.44
N ALA A 235 -2.24 9.38 10.38
CA ALA A 235 -2.15 10.85 10.40
C ALA A 235 -0.71 11.35 10.58
N VAL A 236 0.04 10.77 11.52
CA VAL A 236 1.47 11.09 11.72
C VAL A 236 2.27 10.77 10.46
N GLN A 237 2.07 9.60 9.86
CA GLN A 237 2.74 9.21 8.62
C GLN A 237 2.41 10.15 7.46
N GLY A 238 1.15 10.59 7.32
CA GLY A 238 0.75 11.56 6.30
C GLY A 238 1.48 12.89 6.44
N MET A 239 1.51 13.45 7.66
CA MET A 239 2.25 14.69 7.94
C MET A 239 3.76 14.54 7.69
N SER A 240 4.34 13.43 8.15
CA SER A 240 5.75 13.11 7.96
C SER A 240 6.12 12.94 6.49
N SER A 241 5.26 12.30 5.68
CA SER A 241 5.48 12.14 4.23
C SER A 241 5.50 13.49 3.52
N THR A 242 4.54 14.38 3.83
CA THR A 242 4.53 15.75 3.27
C THR A 242 5.80 16.50 3.63
N ARG A 243 6.20 16.46 4.91
CA ARG A 243 7.44 17.12 5.36
C ARG A 243 8.69 16.53 4.71
N ALA A 244 8.73 15.21 4.53
CA ALA A 244 9.82 14.52 3.84
C ALA A 244 9.93 14.95 2.38
N ARG A 245 8.81 15.07 1.66
CA ARG A 245 8.79 15.58 0.27
C ARG A 245 9.30 17.01 0.18
N GLU A 246 8.93 17.88 1.11
CA GLU A 246 9.44 19.27 1.17
C GLU A 246 10.96 19.29 1.37
N ASN A 247 11.48 18.49 2.31
CA ASN A 247 12.92 18.41 2.56
C ASN A 247 13.67 17.89 1.32
N VAL A 248 13.12 16.87 0.63
CA VAL A 248 13.67 16.36 -0.63
C VAL A 248 13.67 17.44 -1.70
N ALA A 249 12.56 18.16 -1.89
CA ALA A 249 12.47 19.24 -2.87
C ALA A 249 13.49 20.35 -2.60
N GLN A 250 13.63 20.78 -1.34
CA GLN A 250 14.60 21.81 -0.94
C GLN A 250 16.04 21.34 -1.18
N ALA A 251 16.39 20.12 -0.79
CA ALA A 251 17.74 19.61 -0.97
C ALA A 251 18.09 19.42 -2.45
N LEU A 252 17.17 18.91 -3.28
CA LEU A 252 17.41 18.73 -4.70
C LEU A 252 17.55 20.08 -5.43
N HIS A 253 16.73 21.07 -5.08
CA HIS A 253 16.86 22.43 -5.61
C HIS A 253 18.20 23.07 -5.26
N GLY A 254 18.71 22.83 -4.04
CA GLY A 254 20.04 23.29 -3.63
C GLY A 254 21.20 22.62 -4.38
N ILE A 255 20.99 21.40 -4.89
CA ILE A 255 22.00 20.68 -5.71
C ILE A 255 21.96 21.14 -7.17
N ASP A 256 20.77 21.35 -7.72
CA ASP A 256 20.58 21.68 -9.13
C ASP A 256 19.33 22.57 -9.32
N ALA A 257 19.53 23.89 -9.25
CA ALA A 257 18.43 24.85 -9.33
C ALA A 257 17.73 24.88 -10.70
N GLU A 258 18.39 24.38 -11.75
CA GLU A 258 17.84 24.30 -13.11
C GLU A 258 16.91 23.10 -13.30
N SER A 259 16.98 22.09 -12.43
CA SER A 259 16.08 20.94 -12.52
C SER A 259 14.72 21.25 -11.90
N ARG A 260 13.64 20.92 -12.61
CA ARG A 260 12.29 21.03 -12.05
C ARG A 260 11.89 19.69 -11.44
N LEU A 261 11.77 19.63 -10.12
CA LEU A 261 11.16 18.47 -9.46
C LEU A 261 9.70 18.32 -9.93
N VAL A 262 9.40 17.19 -10.56
CA VAL A 262 8.06 16.84 -11.05
C VAL A 262 7.31 16.04 -9.99
N ASP A 263 7.99 15.06 -9.39
CA ASP A 263 7.40 14.12 -8.46
C ASP A 263 8.48 13.58 -7.51
N ALA A 264 8.06 13.22 -6.30
CA ALA A 264 8.87 12.53 -5.30
C ALA A 264 8.04 11.40 -4.70
N ALA A 265 8.24 10.19 -5.23
CA ALA A 265 7.59 9.00 -4.71
C ALA A 265 8.24 8.64 -3.37
N MET A 266 7.46 8.70 -2.28
CA MET A 266 7.95 8.40 -0.93
C MET A 266 7.60 6.97 -0.53
N THR A 267 8.48 6.34 0.24
CA THR A 267 8.24 5.05 0.86
C THR A 267 8.63 5.14 2.33
N ALA A 268 7.65 5.00 3.21
CA ALA A 268 7.87 4.96 4.64
C ALA A 268 8.71 3.73 5.04
N PHE A 269 9.56 3.90 6.04
CA PHE A 269 10.15 2.77 6.74
C PHE A 269 9.12 2.18 7.74
N PRO A 270 9.12 0.85 7.97
CA PRO A 270 8.12 0.21 8.81
C PRO A 270 8.07 0.80 10.22
N SER A 271 6.88 1.21 10.67
CA SER A 271 6.66 1.75 12.01
C SER A 271 7.64 2.87 12.40
N ASN A 272 8.06 3.70 11.45
CA ASN A 272 9.02 4.77 11.66
C ASN A 272 8.52 6.08 11.02
N PRO A 273 8.27 7.14 11.81
CA PRO A 273 7.79 8.41 11.29
C PRO A 273 8.89 9.33 10.75
N PHE A 274 10.16 9.00 10.99
CA PHE A 274 11.29 9.87 10.71
C PHE A 274 12.00 9.53 9.39
N CYS A 275 12.16 8.24 9.11
CA CYS A 275 12.95 7.73 7.99
C CYS A 275 12.08 7.41 6.77
N TRP A 276 12.48 7.93 5.62
CA TRP A 276 11.75 7.75 4.36
C TRP A 276 12.73 7.49 3.22
N ALA A 277 12.43 6.49 2.40
CA ALA A 277 13.10 6.31 1.12
C ALA A 277 12.32 7.15 0.10
N PHE A 278 13.01 7.65 -0.92
CA PHE A 278 12.36 8.37 -2.00
C PHE A 278 12.98 8.05 -3.35
N VAL A 279 12.15 8.22 -4.39
CA VAL A 279 12.60 8.34 -5.77
C VAL A 279 12.08 9.65 -6.32
N SER A 280 12.98 10.61 -6.56
CA SER A 280 12.64 11.86 -7.22
C SER A 280 12.64 11.68 -8.72
N VAL A 281 11.79 12.45 -9.38
CA VAL A 281 11.89 12.64 -10.81
C VAL A 281 11.89 14.11 -11.14
N GLU A 282 12.95 14.50 -11.82
CA GLU A 282 13.26 15.87 -12.18
C GLU A 282 13.23 15.99 -13.70
N SER A 283 12.54 17.00 -14.21
CA SER A 283 12.55 17.32 -15.63
C SER A 283 13.60 18.40 -15.91
N LYS A 284 14.42 18.16 -16.94
CA LYS A 284 15.26 19.16 -17.59
C LYS A 284 14.80 19.30 -19.04
N SER A 285 13.55 19.74 -19.22
CA SER A 285 12.92 19.89 -20.54
C SER A 285 13.76 20.71 -21.52
N ALA A 286 14.45 21.76 -21.04
CA ALA A 286 15.36 22.57 -21.86
C ALA A 286 16.49 21.75 -22.51
N ASN A 287 16.95 20.69 -21.83
CA ASN A 287 18.01 19.80 -22.29
C ASN A 287 17.45 18.49 -22.87
N GLY A 288 16.13 18.39 -23.08
CA GLY A 288 15.49 17.20 -23.61
C GLY A 288 15.65 15.94 -22.74
N SER A 289 15.92 16.10 -21.44
CA SER A 289 16.21 14.98 -20.53
C SER A 289 15.39 15.04 -19.25
N TYR A 290 15.30 13.90 -18.57
CA TYR A 290 14.80 13.80 -17.21
C TYR A 290 15.83 13.06 -16.36
N ARG A 291 15.77 13.27 -15.05
CA ARG A 291 16.66 12.65 -14.09
C ARG A 291 15.85 11.95 -13.00
N LEU A 292 16.32 10.79 -12.60
CA LEU A 292 15.82 10.05 -11.46
C LEU A 292 16.89 10.08 -10.39
N ARG A 293 16.51 10.33 -9.13
CA ARG A 293 17.41 10.11 -7.99
C ARG A 293 16.72 9.28 -6.94
N ARG A 294 17.47 8.41 -6.29
CA ARG A 294 17.01 7.62 -5.15
C ARG A 294 17.84 7.97 -3.93
N GLY A 295 17.19 7.99 -2.78
CA GLY A 295 17.86 8.29 -1.53
C GLY A 295 17.01 8.03 -0.31
N VAL A 296 17.56 8.40 0.84
CA VAL A 296 16.89 8.36 2.14
C VAL A 296 16.89 9.76 2.72
N VAL A 297 15.75 10.15 3.30
CA VAL A 297 15.58 11.40 4.04
C VAL A 297 15.15 11.09 5.46
N SER A 298 15.73 11.82 6.41
CA SER A 298 15.19 11.95 7.76
C SER A 298 14.56 13.33 7.91
N ILE A 299 13.30 13.37 8.37
CA ILE A 299 12.63 14.65 8.65
C ILE A 299 13.12 15.31 9.95
N ALA A 300 13.84 14.57 10.80
CA ALA A 300 14.34 15.04 12.09
C ALA A 300 15.76 14.48 12.35
N PRO A 301 16.78 14.89 11.58
CA PRO A 301 18.12 14.31 11.63
C PRO A 301 18.83 14.47 12.98
N GLY A 302 18.45 15.46 13.79
CA GLY A 302 18.96 15.60 15.16
C GLY A 302 18.42 14.57 16.16
N ILE A 303 17.30 13.91 15.84
CA ILE A 303 16.70 12.83 16.65
C ILE A 303 17.05 11.46 16.06
N ALA A 304 16.86 11.33 14.74
CA ALA A 304 17.10 10.11 14.00
C ALA A 304 17.90 10.46 12.74
N PRO A 305 19.24 10.46 12.77
CA PRO A 305 20.05 10.68 11.57
C PRO A 305 19.80 9.56 10.56
N VAL A 306 20.10 9.81 9.28
CA VAL A 306 19.87 8.82 8.21
C VAL A 306 20.59 7.48 8.48
N ALA A 307 21.78 7.52 9.09
CA ALA A 307 22.53 6.33 9.49
C ALA A 307 21.80 5.44 10.54
N ALA A 308 20.81 5.99 11.26
CA ALA A 308 19.98 5.23 12.20
C ALA A 308 18.73 4.62 11.54
N CYS A 309 18.48 4.93 10.25
CA CYS A 309 17.37 4.33 9.51
C CYS A 309 17.66 2.85 9.21
N PRO A 310 16.65 1.95 9.23
CA PRO A 310 16.81 0.52 8.99
C PRO A 310 17.67 0.18 7.76
N SER A 311 18.89 -0.30 7.97
CA SER A 311 19.92 -0.47 6.94
C SER A 311 19.60 -1.51 5.88
N SER A 312 18.66 -2.43 6.13
CA SER A 312 18.30 -3.46 5.15
C SER A 312 17.26 -2.99 4.12
N LEU A 313 16.76 -1.76 4.26
CA LEU A 313 15.77 -1.16 3.35
C LEU A 313 16.36 -0.12 2.39
N TRP A 314 17.65 0.17 2.52
CA TRP A 314 18.38 1.05 1.64
C TRP A 314 19.84 0.62 1.59
N GLU A 315 20.48 0.80 0.44
CA GLU A 315 21.90 0.50 0.29
C GLU A 315 22.67 1.82 0.18
N GLU A 316 23.66 1.99 1.04
CA GLU A 316 24.62 3.08 0.93
C GLU A 316 25.54 2.79 -0.24
N SER A 317 25.54 3.66 -1.25
CA SER A 317 26.44 3.51 -2.40
C SER A 317 27.77 4.21 -2.12
N ALA A 318 28.85 3.70 -2.72
CA ALA A 318 30.17 4.32 -2.61
C ALA A 318 30.22 5.77 -3.15
N HIS A 319 29.21 6.18 -3.92
CA HIS A 319 29.07 7.51 -4.50
C HIS A 319 27.92 8.30 -3.85
N ALA A 320 27.56 7.96 -2.61
CA ALA A 320 26.47 8.62 -1.94
C ALA A 320 26.77 10.11 -1.73
N HIS A 321 25.84 10.96 -2.12
CA HIS A 321 25.93 12.40 -1.86
C HIS A 321 25.20 12.73 -0.57
N HIS A 322 25.93 13.20 0.43
CA HIS A 322 25.39 13.58 1.72
C HIS A 322 24.98 15.05 1.74
N ALA A 323 23.74 15.31 2.15
CA ALA A 323 23.24 16.62 2.52
C ALA A 323 22.66 16.54 3.94
N PRO A 324 22.48 17.67 4.66
CA PRO A 324 21.88 17.63 6.00
C PRO A 324 20.51 16.93 5.99
N GLY A 325 20.43 15.75 6.63
CA GLY A 325 19.22 14.94 6.70
C GLY A 325 18.86 14.15 5.44
N ILE A 326 19.68 14.17 4.38
CA ILE A 326 19.47 13.42 3.14
C ILE A 326 20.73 12.70 2.70
N VAL A 327 20.57 11.46 2.23
CA VAL A 327 21.62 10.70 1.55
C VAL A 327 21.08 10.27 0.19
N LEU A 328 21.66 10.79 -0.89
CA LEU A 328 21.38 10.33 -2.25
C LEU A 328 22.26 9.12 -2.53
N THR A 329 21.67 8.01 -2.95
CA THR A 329 22.40 6.75 -3.15
C THR A 329 22.51 6.38 -4.62
N TRP A 330 21.67 6.94 -5.49
CA TRP A 330 21.68 6.60 -6.91
C TRP A 330 21.09 7.73 -7.76
N GLU A 331 21.63 7.93 -8.96
CA GLU A 331 21.15 8.86 -9.99
C GLU A 331 21.15 8.16 -11.35
N GLU A 332 20.14 8.46 -12.17
CA GLU A 332 20.04 8.01 -13.56
C GLU A 332 19.48 9.12 -14.44
N ARG A 333 19.92 9.19 -15.71
CA ARG A 333 19.49 10.21 -16.66
C ARG A 333 18.83 9.56 -17.87
N GLY A 334 17.60 9.96 -18.16
CA GLY A 334 16.85 9.48 -19.31
C GLY A 334 16.64 10.57 -20.37
N SER A 335 16.52 10.14 -21.63
CA SER A 335 16.13 11.02 -22.75
C SER A 335 14.61 11.09 -22.87
N LEU A 336 14.05 12.30 -22.89
CA LEU A 336 12.62 12.52 -23.13
C LEU A 336 12.23 12.11 -24.56
N GLU A 337 13.12 12.31 -25.53
CA GLU A 337 12.92 11.88 -26.91
C GLU A 337 12.79 10.36 -27.00
N ARG A 338 13.74 9.61 -26.40
CA ARG A 338 13.70 8.14 -26.38
C ARG A 338 12.44 7.63 -25.68
N LEU A 339 12.09 8.21 -24.54
CA LEU A 339 10.88 7.86 -23.77
C LEU A 339 9.61 8.03 -24.62
N ARG A 340 9.46 9.16 -25.31
CA ARG A 340 8.29 9.45 -26.16
C ARG A 340 8.27 8.60 -27.43
N ARG A 341 9.42 8.38 -28.06
CA ARG A 341 9.56 7.52 -29.24
C ARG A 341 9.14 6.09 -28.94
N LEU A 342 9.68 5.49 -27.86
CA LEU A 342 9.30 4.13 -27.46
C LEU A 342 7.81 4.03 -27.13
N LYS A 343 7.20 5.05 -26.52
CA LYS A 343 5.74 5.07 -26.28
C LYS A 343 4.95 5.02 -27.59
N ALA A 344 5.43 5.68 -28.64
CA ALA A 344 4.75 5.71 -29.95
C ALA A 344 4.97 4.42 -30.76
N GLU A 345 6.15 3.81 -30.65
CA GLU A 345 6.59 2.73 -31.54
C GLU A 345 6.52 1.33 -30.91
N ASN A 346 6.40 1.22 -29.58
CA ASN A 346 6.42 -0.06 -28.88
C ASN A 346 5.19 -0.19 -27.95
N CYS A 347 4.22 -1.01 -28.36
CA CYS A 347 2.97 -1.20 -27.63
C CYS A 347 3.15 -1.84 -26.24
N PHE A 348 4.15 -2.71 -26.05
CA PHE A 348 4.45 -3.27 -24.73
C PHE A 348 4.99 -2.20 -23.79
N PHE A 349 5.86 -1.32 -24.30
CA PHE A 349 6.38 -0.20 -23.55
C PHE A 349 5.29 0.83 -23.22
N GLU A 350 4.39 1.13 -24.17
CA GLU A 350 3.23 1.97 -23.93
C GLU A 350 2.33 1.41 -22.81
N ALA A 351 2.04 0.11 -22.86
CA ALA A 351 1.28 -0.57 -21.83
C ALA A 351 2.00 -0.50 -20.47
N TRP A 352 3.31 -0.77 -20.45
CA TRP A 352 4.13 -0.70 -19.25
C TRP A 352 4.15 0.71 -18.61
N LEU A 353 4.18 1.76 -19.43
CA LEU A 353 4.11 3.16 -18.97
C LEU A 353 2.81 3.49 -18.23
N ARG A 354 1.76 2.68 -18.37
CA ARG A 354 0.53 2.84 -17.59
C ARG A 354 0.70 2.46 -16.13
N PHE A 355 1.80 1.81 -15.74
CA PHE A 355 2.16 1.53 -14.35
C PHE A 355 3.38 2.35 -13.88
N ALA A 356 4.32 2.62 -14.80
CA ALA A 356 5.61 3.20 -14.45
C ALA A 356 5.50 4.66 -13.98
N ARG A 357 5.83 4.88 -12.70
CA ARG A 357 5.91 6.22 -12.09
C ARG A 357 7.32 6.77 -12.14
N ALA A 358 8.37 5.95 -12.01
CA ALA A 358 9.77 6.39 -12.13
C ALA A 358 10.52 5.58 -13.20
N PRO A 359 10.24 5.81 -14.50
CA PRO A 359 10.71 4.92 -15.57
C PRO A 359 12.21 5.07 -15.87
N VAL A 360 12.95 3.97 -15.71
CA VAL A 360 14.31 3.81 -16.24
C VAL A 360 14.24 3.13 -17.60
N VAL A 361 14.92 3.71 -18.60
CA VAL A 361 14.93 3.21 -19.97
C VAL A 361 16.36 2.99 -20.43
N ASN A 362 16.79 1.73 -20.40
CA ASN A 362 18.09 1.31 -20.89
C ASN A 362 18.02 0.94 -22.38
N GLU A 363 19.14 0.46 -22.93
CA GLU A 363 19.21 0.06 -24.34
C GLU A 363 18.23 -1.07 -24.69
N ALA A 364 18.22 -2.13 -23.87
CA ALA A 364 17.44 -3.35 -24.13
C ALA A 364 16.37 -3.64 -23.06
N THR A 365 16.31 -2.87 -21.97
CA THR A 365 15.43 -3.15 -20.83
C THR A 365 14.84 -1.88 -20.24
N VAL A 366 13.71 -2.02 -19.55
CA VAL A 366 13.05 -0.95 -18.80
C VAL A 366 12.67 -1.47 -17.42
N PHE A 367 12.64 -0.60 -16.42
CA PHE A 367 12.17 -0.90 -15.06
C PHE A 367 11.77 0.38 -14.32
N ASP A 368 10.99 0.26 -13.25
CA ASP A 368 10.59 1.40 -12.41
C ASP A 368 11.53 1.49 -11.20
N ALA A 369 12.18 2.65 -11.05
CA ALA A 369 13.19 2.90 -10.03
C ALA A 369 12.66 2.85 -8.58
N ARG A 370 11.33 2.89 -8.38
CA ARG A 370 10.71 2.67 -7.06
C ARG A 370 11.09 1.31 -6.47
N TYR A 371 11.24 0.29 -7.31
CA TYR A 371 11.39 -1.11 -6.87
C TYR A 371 12.80 -1.67 -7.03
N GLY A 372 13.78 -0.83 -7.36
CA GLY A 372 15.19 -1.23 -7.46
C GLY A 372 15.97 -0.29 -8.38
N THR A 373 17.30 -0.38 -8.33
CA THR A 373 18.23 0.39 -9.17
C THR A 373 18.75 -0.41 -10.37
N SER A 374 18.37 -1.68 -10.49
CA SER A 374 18.70 -2.56 -11.60
C SER A 374 17.49 -3.43 -11.98
N THR A 375 17.63 -4.20 -13.05
CA THR A 375 16.62 -5.20 -13.44
C THR A 375 16.58 -6.42 -12.51
N GLN A 376 17.67 -6.70 -11.79
CA GLN A 376 17.76 -7.85 -10.91
C GLN A 376 16.87 -7.64 -9.67
N GLY A 377 15.90 -8.53 -9.47
CA GLY A 377 14.94 -8.43 -8.36
C GLY A 377 13.86 -7.37 -8.54
N ASN A 378 13.85 -6.62 -9.65
CA ASN A 378 12.82 -5.65 -9.95
C ASN A 378 11.68 -6.31 -10.75
N PHE A 379 10.53 -6.53 -10.10
CA PHE A 379 9.38 -7.20 -10.70
C PHE A 379 8.74 -6.41 -11.86
N THR A 380 9.10 -5.14 -12.03
CA THR A 380 8.63 -4.29 -13.13
C THR A 380 9.51 -4.39 -14.37
N ALA A 381 10.67 -5.06 -14.26
CA ALA A 381 11.63 -5.13 -15.34
C ALA A 381 11.07 -5.85 -16.57
N MET A 382 11.23 -5.24 -17.74
CA MET A 382 10.76 -5.76 -19.01
C MET A 382 11.82 -5.57 -20.09
N ALA A 383 12.01 -6.57 -20.94
CA ALA A 383 12.86 -6.44 -22.12
C ALA A 383 12.15 -5.62 -23.21
N LEU A 384 12.87 -4.65 -23.78
CA LEU A 384 12.50 -3.97 -25.02
C LEU A 384 12.82 -4.93 -26.17
N ALA A 385 11.95 -5.90 -26.42
CA ALA A 385 12.07 -6.75 -27.61
C ALA A 385 11.99 -5.87 -28.88
N HIS A 386 12.72 -6.23 -29.94
CA HIS A 386 12.53 -5.59 -31.24
C HIS A 386 11.09 -5.86 -31.68
N SER A 387 10.37 -4.79 -32.02
CA SER A 387 8.92 -4.73 -32.27
C SER A 387 8.39 -5.65 -33.37
N GLY A 388 9.24 -6.46 -34.03
CA GLY A 388 8.89 -7.27 -35.19
C GLY A 388 8.14 -8.57 -34.91
N ASP A 389 8.35 -9.21 -33.75
CA ASP A 389 7.91 -10.61 -33.54
C ASP A 389 6.82 -10.82 -32.46
N ARG A 390 6.36 -9.76 -31.78
CA ARG A 390 5.35 -9.89 -30.71
C ARG A 390 4.05 -9.14 -31.04
N VAL A 391 2.94 -9.88 -31.07
CA VAL A 391 1.59 -9.33 -31.20
C VAL A 391 1.26 -8.49 -29.97
N CYS A 392 0.83 -7.24 -30.17
CA CYS A 392 0.40 -6.36 -29.09
C CYS A 392 -0.76 -6.96 -28.30
N THR A 393 -0.73 -6.82 -26.97
CA THR A 393 -1.77 -7.35 -26.09
C THR A 393 -3.09 -6.60 -26.31
N GLU A 394 -4.19 -7.33 -26.59
CA GLU A 394 -5.49 -6.72 -26.88
C GLU A 394 -6.22 -6.17 -25.63
N PHE A 395 -5.93 -6.72 -24.45
CA PHE A 395 -6.63 -6.40 -23.20
C PHE A 395 -5.82 -5.49 -22.26
N ILE A 396 -5.32 -4.36 -22.78
CA ILE A 396 -4.63 -3.35 -21.96
C ILE A 396 -5.67 -2.46 -21.28
N PRO A 397 -5.71 -2.42 -19.93
CA PRO A 397 -6.58 -1.48 -19.24
C PRO A 397 -6.21 -0.03 -19.54
N ARG A 398 -7.22 0.84 -19.66
CA ARG A 398 -7.03 2.25 -20.02
C ARG A 398 -6.68 3.13 -18.81
N TRP A 399 -5.67 2.75 -18.04
CA TRP A 399 -5.11 3.58 -16.96
C TRP A 399 -4.39 4.80 -17.53
N ASP A 400 -4.52 5.95 -16.89
CA ASP A 400 -3.74 7.12 -17.30
C ASP A 400 -2.25 6.91 -16.96
N TYR A 401 -1.37 7.52 -17.75
CA TYR A 401 0.06 7.41 -17.50
C TYR A 401 0.43 8.23 -16.26
N PRO A 402 1.09 7.63 -15.25
CA PRO A 402 1.57 8.37 -14.09
C PRO A 402 2.44 9.58 -14.46
N ARG A 403 3.13 9.50 -15.61
CA ARG A 403 4.08 10.51 -16.11
C ARG A 403 3.64 11.18 -17.40
N ALA A 404 2.34 11.44 -17.53
CA ALA A 404 1.80 12.25 -18.60
C ALA A 404 2.56 13.60 -18.76
N ASP A 405 3.08 14.16 -17.66
CA ASP A 405 3.91 15.36 -17.63
C ASP A 405 5.25 15.24 -18.39
N LEU A 406 5.88 14.05 -18.43
CA LEU A 406 7.09 13.79 -19.22
C LEU A 406 6.75 13.43 -20.67
N LEU A 407 5.58 12.82 -20.88
CA LEU A 407 5.13 12.29 -22.17
C LEU A 407 4.52 13.36 -23.07
N ALA A 408 3.99 14.44 -22.51
CA ALA A 408 3.50 15.58 -23.27
C ALA A 408 4.65 16.21 -24.08
N ALA A 409 4.39 16.56 -25.35
CA ALA A 409 5.32 17.35 -26.13
C ALA A 409 5.52 18.72 -25.44
N PRO A 410 6.72 19.35 -25.52
CA PRO A 410 6.87 20.71 -25.06
C PRO A 410 5.82 21.57 -25.76
N ALA A 411 5.07 22.36 -24.99
CA ALA A 411 4.14 23.33 -25.56
C ALA A 411 4.94 24.14 -26.59
N GLN A 412 4.50 24.12 -27.85
CA GLN A 412 5.09 24.98 -28.85
C GLN A 412 4.96 26.41 -28.30
N ALA A 413 6.09 27.02 -27.94
CA ALA A 413 6.12 28.43 -27.59
C ALA A 413 5.40 29.15 -28.72
N GLY A 414 4.29 29.82 -28.38
CA GLY A 414 3.39 30.41 -29.34
C GLY A 414 4.19 31.17 -30.39
N ARG A 415 4.03 30.77 -31.65
CA ARG A 415 4.38 31.65 -32.77
C ARG A 415 3.46 32.85 -32.61
N GLY A 416 4.00 33.91 -32.02
CA GLY A 416 3.39 35.22 -32.11
C GLY A 416 3.23 35.57 -33.58
N HIS A 417 1.99 35.82 -33.98
CA HIS A 417 1.66 36.72 -35.06
C HIS A 417 0.42 37.50 -34.66
#